data_AF-Y0KJZ1-F1
#
_entry.id   AF-Y0KJZ1-F1
#
_cell.length_a   1.000
_cell.length_b   1.000
_cell.length_c   1.000
_cell.angle_alpha   90.00
_cell.angle_beta   90.00
_cell.angle_gamma   90.00
#
_symmetry.space_group_name_H-M   'P 1'
#
loop_
_entity.id
_entity.type
_entity.pdbx_description
1 polymer ?
#
loop_
_entity_poly.entity_id
_entity_poly.type
_entity_poly.pdbx_seq_one_letter_code
_entity_poly.pdbx_strand_id
1 'polypeptide(L)' 'MANDLKDTKLEAHLDALEKHKALLEQLHLNSNVHLNEVSESLEQLTLTLEEYLKIIGIP' A
#
# COMPACT_ATOMS: atom_id res chain seq x y z
N MET A 1 11.08 16.54 13.36
CA MET A 1 11.92 15.44 12.83
C MET A 1 11.23 14.08 12.90
N ALA A 2 10.54 13.69 13.99
CA ALA A 2 9.78 12.43 14.02
C ALA A 2 8.41 12.49 13.29
N ASN A 3 7.78 13.67 13.20
CA ASN A 3 6.55 13.85 12.43
C ASN A 3 6.79 13.71 10.91
N ASP A 4 7.83 14.36 10.36
CA ASP A 4 8.17 14.23 8.93
C ASP A 4 8.30 12.77 8.45
N LEU A 5 8.87 11.90 9.29
CA LEU A 5 9.03 10.49 8.95
C LEU A 5 7.68 9.74 8.94
N LYS A 6 6.77 10.09 9.87
CA LYS A 6 5.39 9.58 9.88
C LYS A 6 4.63 10.05 8.66
N ASP A 7 4.67 11.35 8.37
CA ASP A 7 3.97 11.95 7.24
C ASP A 7 4.48 11.35 5.91
N THR A 8 5.79 11.22 5.73
CA THR A 8 6.39 10.59 4.54
C THR A 8 5.95 9.12 4.37
N LYS A 9 5.91 8.34 5.46
CA LYS A 9 5.49 6.92 5.39
C LYS A 9 3.98 6.77 5.22
N LEU A 10 3.20 7.69 5.76
CA LEU A 10 1.75 7.78 5.53
C LEU A 10 1.46 8.07 4.06
N GLU A 11 2.14 9.06 3.47
CA GLU A 11 2.02 9.38 2.04
C GLU A 11 2.43 8.19 1.16
N ALA A 12 3.52 7.50 1.49
CA ALA A 12 3.94 6.29 0.78
C ALA A 12 2.88 5.16 0.86
N HIS A 13 2.23 5.01 2.01
CA HIS A 13 1.14 4.04 2.17
C HIS A 13 -0.11 4.45 1.37
N LEU A 14 -0.46 5.73 1.36
CA LEU A 14 -1.59 6.26 0.58
C LEU A 14 -1.37 6.09 -0.93
N ASP A 15 -0.16 6.33 -1.42
CA ASP A 15 0.23 6.10 -2.82
C ASP A 15 0.16 4.61 -3.19
N ALA A 16 0.65 3.72 -2.31
CA ALA A 16 0.52 2.28 -2.50
C ALA A 16 -0.95 1.83 -2.51
N LEU A 17 -1.82 2.45 -1.71
CA LEU A 17 -3.25 2.17 -1.64
C LEU A 17 -3.98 2.61 -2.90
N GLU A 18 -3.63 3.77 -3.45
CA GLU A 18 -4.17 4.26 -4.70
C GLU A 18 -3.77 3.36 -5.89
N LYS A 19 -2.50 2.92 -5.94
CA LYS A 19 -2.03 1.95 -6.93
C LYS A 19 -2.73 0.60 -6.83
N HIS A 20 -2.91 0.09 -5.62
CA HIS A 20 -3.64 -1.15 -5.40
C HIS A 20 -5.10 -1.05 -5.86
N LYS A 21 -5.75 0.08 -5.57
CA LYS A 21 -7.12 0.36 -6.00
C LYS A 21 -7.24 0.41 -7.53
N ALA A 22 -6.32 1.10 -8.20
CA ALA A 22 -6.29 1.15 -9.67
C ALA A 22 -6.10 -0.25 -10.28
N LEU A 23 -5.21 -1.08 -9.72
CA LEU A 23 -5.03 -2.47 -10.12
C LEU A 23 -6.30 -3.30 -9.92
N LEU A 24 -7.03 -3.09 -8.81
CA LEU A 24 -8.29 -3.77 -8.54
C LEU A 24 -9.39 -3.37 -9.54
N GLU A 25 -9.48 -2.08 -9.87
CA GLU A 25 -10.40 -1.57 -10.89
C GLU A 25 -10.09 -2.16 -12.28
N GLN A 26 -8.81 -2.29 -12.61
CA GLN A 26 -8.37 -2.96 -13.85
C GLN A 26 -8.63 -4.47 -13.83
N LEU A 27 -8.47 -5.15 -12.69
CA LEU A 27 -8.77 -6.58 -12.52
C LEU A 27 -10.27 -6.85 -12.68
N HIS A 28 -11.12 -5.95 -12.19
CA HIS A 28 -12.57 -6.05 -12.36
C HIS A 28 -13.00 -5.93 -13.84
N LEU A 29 -12.22 -5.21 -14.65
CA LEU A 29 -12.44 -5.08 -16.10
C LEU A 29 -11.78 -6.21 -16.92
N ASN A 30 -10.69 -6.82 -16.42
CA ASN A 30 -9.95 -7.90 -17.07
C ASN A 30 -9.66 -9.04 -16.08
N SER A 31 -10.60 -9.98 -15.95
CA SER A 31 -10.59 -11.04 -14.93
C SER A 31 -9.45 -12.06 -15.00
N ASN A 32 -8.50 -11.95 -15.92
CA ASN A 32 -7.59 -13.07 -16.23
C ASN A 32 -6.09 -12.75 -16.34
N VAL A 33 -5.60 -11.56 -15.96
CA VAL A 33 -4.17 -11.22 -16.22
C VAL A 33 -3.37 -10.65 -15.03
N HIS A 34 -3.97 -10.10 -13.97
CA HIS A 34 -3.18 -9.31 -13.00
C HIS A 34 -3.30 -9.74 -11.53
N LEU A 35 -3.74 -10.98 -11.22
CA LEU A 35 -3.82 -11.47 -9.83
C LEU A 35 -2.46 -11.50 -9.11
N ASN A 36 -1.37 -11.74 -9.85
CA ASN A 36 -0.01 -11.71 -9.29
C ASN A 36 0.39 -10.28 -8.90
N GLU A 37 0.17 -9.31 -9.79
CA GLU A 37 0.46 -7.89 -9.51
C GLU A 37 -0.43 -7.32 -8.39
N VAL A 38 -1.69 -7.75 -8.30
CA VAL A 38 -2.57 -7.40 -7.18
C VAL A 38 -2.03 -7.97 -5.88
N SER A 39 -1.55 -9.22 -5.88
CA SER A 39 -0.97 -9.86 -4.69
C SER A 39 0.33 -9.17 -4.25
N GLU A 40 1.23 -8.86 -5.18
CA GLU A 40 2.47 -8.12 -4.90
C GLU A 40 2.16 -6.70 -4.39
N SER A 41 1.16 -6.03 -4.97
CA SER A 41 0.71 -4.72 -4.52
C SER A 41 0.11 -4.76 -3.11
N LEU A 42 -0.65 -5.81 -2.77
CA LEU A 42 -1.21 -6.02 -1.42
C LEU A 42 -0.10 -6.26 -0.39
N GLU A 43 0.94 -6.99 -0.76
CA GLU A 43 2.09 -7.26 0.10
C GLU A 43 2.86 -5.96 0.40
N GLN A 44 3.09 -5.13 -0.62
CA GLN A 44 3.69 -3.80 -0.46
C GLN A 44 2.82 -2.88 0.41
N LEU A 45 1.49 -2.96 0.27
CA LEU A 45 0.55 -2.22 1.10
C LEU A 45 0.69 -2.60 2.59
N THR A 46 0.82 -3.90 2.84
CA THR A 46 0.94 -4.45 4.20
C THR A 46 2.28 -4.08 4.83
N LEU A 47 3.37 -4.16 4.05
CA LEU A 47 4.72 -3.77 4.49
C LEU A 47 4.79 -2.28 4.87
N THR A 48 4.26 -1.41 4.00
CA THR A 48 4.24 0.04 4.25
C THR A 48 3.36 0.40 5.45
N LEU A 49 2.24 -0.30 5.64
CA LEU A 49 1.38 -0.13 6.82
C LEU A 49 2.09 -0.58 8.09
N GLU A 50 2.75 -1.75 8.08
CA GLU A 50 3.47 -2.27 9.24
C GLU A 50 4.61 -1.33 9.66
N GLU A 51 5.35 -0.80 8.68
CA GLU A 51 6.36 0.23 8.94
C GLU A 51 5.75 1.49 9.54
N TYR A 52 4.62 1.97 9.00
CA TYR A 52 3.92 3.13 9.54
C TYR A 52 3.43 2.90 10.98
N LEU A 53 2.84 1.73 11.26
CA LEU A 53 2.38 1.31 12.59
C LEU A 53 3.53 1.27 13.60
N LYS A 54 4.69 0.71 13.21
CA LYS A 54 5.92 0.71 14.02
C LYS A 54 6.39 2.13 14.35
N ILE A 55 6.31 3.06 13.39
CA ILE A 55 6.72 4.45 13.61
C ILE A 55 5.75 5.18 14.57
N ILE A 56 4.45 4.86 14.52
CA ILE A 56 3.46 5.44 15.43
C ILE A 56 3.40 4.76 16.81
N GLY A 57 4.15 3.67 17.03
CA GLY A 57 4.27 2.98 18.30
C GLY A 57 3.12 2.01 18.60
N ILE A 58 2.40 1.58 17.56
CA ILE A 58 1.37 0.55 17.65
C ILE A 58 2.01 -0.76 17.18
N PRO A 59 2.06 -1.80 18.04
CA PRO A 59 2.62 -3.11 17.69
C PRO A 59 1.81 -3.83 16.62
#